data_AF-F3CF15-F1
#
_entry.id   AF-F3CF15-F1
#
_cell.length_a   1.000
_cell.length_b   1.000
_cell.length_c   1.000
_cell.angle_alpha   90.00
_cell.angle_beta   90.00
_cell.angle_gamma   90.00
#
_symmetry.space_group_name_H-M   'P 1'
#
loop_
_entity.id
_entity.type
_entity.pdbx_description
1 polymer ?
#
loop_
_entity_poly.entity_id
_entity_poly.type
_entity_poly.pdbx_seq_one_letter_code
_entity_poly.pdbx_strand_id
1 'polypeptide(L)'
;MPRARFTPEEVVTLTLDFYRRNCVSGLFLSSGIIRSADYNMEQLVEVARLLREVHEFRGYIHLKTIPDADPALIEKAGCYADRLSVNIELPTDLSLQTLAPEKDVASIKQAMQTIYTGEQTVRNEPRFAPA
;
A
#
# COMPACT_ATOMS: atom_id res chain seq x y z
N MET A 1 -20.28 0.44 -19.29
CA MET A 1 -20.15 -0.89 -18.65
C MET A 1 -20.18 -0.72 -17.13
N PRO A 2 -20.72 -1.66 -16.35
CA PRO A 2 -20.64 -1.61 -14.90
C PRO A 2 -19.19 -1.75 -14.42
N ARG A 3 -18.82 -1.06 -13.34
CA ARG A 3 -17.50 -1.22 -12.70
C ARG A 3 -17.44 -2.60 -12.04
N ALA A 4 -16.44 -3.40 -12.41
CA ALA A 4 -16.10 -4.62 -11.70
C ALA A 4 -15.05 -4.34 -10.63
N ARG A 5 -15.07 -5.09 -9.55
CA ARG A 5 -14.11 -4.97 -8.44
C ARG A 5 -13.82 -6.36 -7.90
N PHE A 6 -12.54 -6.61 -7.62
CA PHE A 6 -12.12 -7.80 -6.88
C PHE A 6 -12.30 -7.62 -5.38
N THR A 7 -12.67 -8.69 -4.69
CA THR A 7 -12.51 -8.79 -3.22
C THR A 7 -11.04 -9.05 -2.88
N PRO A 8 -10.61 -8.80 -1.62
CA PRO A 8 -9.26 -9.16 -1.20
C PRO A 8 -8.89 -10.62 -1.51
N GLU A 9 -9.79 -11.56 -1.26
CA GLU A 9 -9.60 -12.99 -1.48
C GLU A 9 -9.43 -13.34 -2.96
N GLU A 10 -10.13 -12.66 -3.86
CA GLU A 10 -9.97 -12.85 -5.29
C GLU A 10 -8.59 -12.36 -5.77
N VAL A 11 -8.11 -11.23 -5.25
CA VAL A 11 -6.75 -10.72 -5.55
C VAL A 11 -5.69 -11.69 -5.02
N VAL A 12 -5.87 -12.20 -3.80
CA VAL A 12 -4.97 -13.20 -3.20
C VAL A 12 -4.92 -14.46 -4.06
N THR A 13 -6.09 -15.00 -4.43
CA THR A 13 -6.21 -16.22 -5.25
C THR A 13 -5.49 -16.04 -6.59
N LEU A 14 -5.75 -14.92 -7.28
CA LEU A 14 -5.12 -14.59 -8.56
C LEU A 14 -3.59 -14.51 -8.42
N THR A 15 -3.12 -13.84 -7.36
CA THR A 15 -1.68 -13.68 -7.09
C THR A 15 -1.00 -15.03 -6.88
N LEU A 16 -1.59 -15.89 -6.05
CA LEU A 16 -1.07 -17.22 -5.76
C LEU A 16 -1.08 -18.12 -7.00
N ASP A 17 -2.06 -17.99 -7.88
CA ASP A 17 -2.12 -18.74 -9.13
C ASP A 17 -0.97 -18.36 -10.08
N PHE A 18 -0.69 -17.07 -10.25
CA PHE A 18 0.46 -16.64 -11.05
C PHE A 18 1.80 -16.98 -10.39
N TYR A 19 1.88 -16.89 -9.05
CA TYR A 19 3.09 -17.20 -8.31
C TYR A 19 3.45 -18.69 -8.40
N ARG A 20 2.48 -19.59 -8.17
CA ARG A 20 2.70 -21.05 -8.27
C ARG A 20 3.07 -21.53 -9.67
N ARG A 21 2.68 -20.77 -10.70
CA ARG A 21 3.04 -21.03 -12.10
C ARG A 21 4.37 -20.39 -12.51
N ASN A 22 5.08 -19.76 -11.56
CA ASN A 22 6.31 -19.01 -11.79
C ASN A 22 6.16 -17.88 -12.83
N CYS A 23 4.96 -17.33 -12.98
CA CYS A 23 4.71 -16.23 -13.91
C CYS A 23 5.08 -14.87 -13.30
N VAL A 24 5.02 -14.76 -11.97
CA VAL A 24 5.37 -13.55 -11.22
C VAL A 24 6.14 -13.93 -9.97
N SER A 25 7.00 -13.04 -9.49
CA SER A 25 7.71 -13.18 -8.22
C SER A 25 7.17 -12.25 -7.13
N GLY A 26 6.09 -11.53 -7.41
CA GLY A 26 5.54 -10.48 -6.56
C GLY A 26 4.35 -9.78 -7.20
N LEU A 27 3.83 -8.76 -6.52
CA LEU A 27 2.74 -7.93 -7.00
C LEU A 27 2.91 -6.47 -6.58
N PHE A 28 2.30 -5.60 -7.39
CA PHE A 28 2.08 -4.20 -7.08
C PHE A 28 0.61 -3.97 -6.75
N LEU A 29 0.33 -3.56 -5.51
CA LEU A 29 -1.02 -3.31 -5.00
C LEU A 29 -1.35 -1.82 -5.11
N SER A 30 -2.38 -1.50 -5.90
CA SER A 30 -2.91 -0.14 -6.06
C SER A 30 -4.41 -0.21 -6.29
N SER A 31 -5.13 0.82 -5.84
CA SER A 31 -6.57 0.96 -6.02
C SER A 31 -6.94 2.41 -6.30
N GLY A 32 -8.02 2.64 -7.05
CA GLY A 32 -8.65 3.96 -7.14
C GLY A 32 -9.57 4.19 -5.94
N ILE A 33 -9.86 5.44 -5.56
CA ILE A 33 -10.74 5.76 -4.42
C ILE A 33 -12.21 5.52 -4.81
N ILE A 34 -12.93 4.69 -4.05
CA ILE A 34 -14.31 4.27 -4.37
C ILE A 34 -15.31 4.68 -3.28
N ARG A 35 -14.92 4.58 -2.01
CA ARG A 35 -15.79 4.91 -0.87
C ARG A 35 -15.14 5.94 0.04
N SER A 36 -14.05 5.56 0.68
CA SER A 36 -13.17 6.45 1.42
C SER A 36 -11.72 6.00 1.21
N ALA A 37 -10.77 6.89 1.52
CA ALA A 37 -9.35 6.55 1.55
C ALA A 37 -9.10 5.38 2.52
N ASP A 38 -9.64 5.45 3.74
CA ASP A 38 -9.53 4.40 4.76
C ASP A 38 -10.03 3.05 4.29
N TYR A 39 -11.28 2.99 3.81
CA TYR A 39 -11.87 1.73 3.40
C TYR A 39 -11.03 1.06 2.31
N ASN A 40 -10.54 1.84 1.35
CA ASN A 40 -9.71 1.28 0.29
C ASN A 40 -8.33 0.87 0.78
N MET A 41 -7.75 1.62 1.71
CA MET A 41 -6.48 1.26 2.34
C MET A 41 -6.63 -0.03 3.17
N GLU A 42 -7.73 -0.20 3.90
CA GLU A 42 -8.08 -1.45 4.61
C GLU A 42 -8.11 -2.65 3.65
N GLN A 43 -8.72 -2.51 2.46
CA GLN A 43 -8.74 -3.60 1.48
C GLN A 43 -7.32 -3.96 0.99
N LEU A 44 -6.47 -2.96 0.73
CA LEU A 44 -5.09 -3.19 0.29
C LEU A 44 -4.26 -3.86 1.39
N VAL A 45 -4.41 -3.39 2.64
CA VAL A 45 -3.77 -3.99 3.82
C VAL A 45 -4.24 -5.42 4.01
N GLU A 46 -5.53 -5.70 3.84
CA GLU A 46 -6.07 -7.05 4.01
C GLU A 46 -5.51 -8.03 2.97
N VAL A 47 -5.36 -7.62 1.71
CA VAL A 47 -4.67 -8.46 0.71
C VAL A 47 -3.24 -8.78 1.15
N ALA A 48 -2.48 -7.77 1.58
CA ALA A 48 -1.10 -7.96 2.01
C ALA A 48 -1.02 -8.86 3.25
N ARG A 49 -1.91 -8.66 4.23
CA ARG A 49 -2.00 -9.47 5.44
C ARG A 49 -2.33 -10.92 5.13
N LEU A 50 -3.36 -11.18 4.32
CA LEU A 50 -3.75 -12.54 3.91
C LEU A 50 -2.58 -13.25 3.19
N LEU A 51 -1.91 -12.56 2.27
CA LEU A 51 -0.72 -13.11 1.61
C LEU A 51 0.36 -13.51 2.62
N ARG A 52 0.67 -12.67 3.61
CA ARG A 52 1.76 -12.93 4.57
C ARG A 52 1.41 -13.93 5.66
N GLU A 53 0.26 -13.77 6.31
CA GLU A 53 -0.12 -14.49 7.53
C GLU A 53 -0.85 -15.80 7.23
N VAL A 54 -1.69 -15.85 6.18
CA VAL A 54 -2.52 -17.01 5.87
C VAL A 54 -1.89 -17.91 4.83
N HIS A 55 -1.32 -17.33 3.78
CA HIS A 55 -0.77 -18.07 2.64
C HIS A 55 0.76 -18.15 2.64
N GLU A 56 1.40 -17.58 3.66
CA GLU A 56 2.85 -17.54 3.84
C GLU A 56 3.62 -17.07 2.60
N PHE A 57 2.99 -16.28 1.73
CA PHE A 57 3.56 -15.78 0.49
C PHE A 57 4.87 -15.04 0.77
N ARG A 58 5.96 -15.48 0.13
CA ARG A 58 7.30 -14.92 0.28
C ARG A 58 7.72 -14.04 -0.91
N GLY A 59 6.85 -13.84 -1.89
CA GLY A 59 7.11 -12.97 -3.03
C GLY A 59 7.11 -11.48 -2.63
N TYR A 60 7.55 -10.63 -3.55
CA TYR A 60 7.66 -9.20 -3.34
C TYR A 60 6.29 -8.51 -3.33
N ILE A 61 6.04 -7.61 -2.37
CA ILE A 61 4.82 -6.82 -2.25
C ILE A 61 5.20 -5.34 -2.23
N HIS A 62 4.85 -4.62 -3.30
CA HIS A 62 4.88 -3.17 -3.32
C HIS A 62 3.45 -2.64 -3.20
N LEU A 63 3.17 -1.92 -2.12
CA LEU A 63 1.86 -1.34 -1.85
C LEU A 63 1.90 0.18 -2.06
N LYS A 64 1.04 0.67 -2.95
CA LYS A 64 0.82 2.10 -3.16
C LYS A 64 -0.21 2.60 -2.15
N THR A 65 0.25 3.37 -1.19
CA THR A 65 -0.60 3.98 -0.16
C THR A 65 -1.56 5.00 -0.76
N ILE A 66 -2.72 5.13 -0.13
CA ILE A 66 -3.74 6.09 -0.51
C ILE A 66 -3.57 7.32 0.40
N PRO A 67 -3.31 8.52 -0.16
CA PRO A 67 -3.34 9.75 0.62
C PRO A 67 -4.69 9.91 1.34
N ASP A 68 -4.71 10.64 2.45
CA ASP A 68 -5.89 10.85 3.31
C ASP A 68 -6.35 9.61 4.10
N ALA A 69 -5.69 8.46 3.97
CA ALA A 69 -5.97 7.31 4.81
C ALA A 69 -5.37 7.49 6.22
N ASP A 70 -6.01 6.88 7.21
CA ASP A 70 -5.53 6.83 8.59
C ASP A 70 -4.05 6.40 8.63
N PRO A 71 -3.16 7.18 9.27
CA PRO A 71 -1.75 6.81 9.44
C PRO A 71 -1.54 5.40 10.01
N ALA A 72 -2.42 4.92 10.88
CA ALA A 72 -2.35 3.56 11.42
C ALA A 72 -2.54 2.47 10.35
N LEU A 73 -3.28 2.75 9.27
CA LEU A 73 -3.40 1.84 8.13
C LEU A 73 -2.13 1.83 7.28
N ILE A 74 -1.43 2.96 7.17
CA ILE A 74 -0.13 3.07 6.50
C ILE A 74 0.92 2.29 7.29
N GLU A 75 0.94 2.41 8.61
CA GLU A 75 1.82 1.64 9.48
C GLU A 75 1.58 0.13 9.34
N LYS A 76 0.31 -0.31 9.41
CA LYS A 76 -0.05 -1.72 9.17
C LYS A 76 0.39 -2.21 7.80
N ALA A 77 0.26 -1.40 6.75
CA ALA A 77 0.76 -1.76 5.43
C ALA A 77 2.28 -2.00 5.43
N GLY A 78 3.03 -1.19 6.19
CA GLY A 78 4.47 -1.34 6.37
C GLY A 78 4.87 -2.66 7.06
N CYS A 79 3.99 -3.26 7.87
CA CYS A 79 4.25 -4.57 8.49
C CYS A 79 4.18 -5.72 7.48
N TYR A 80 3.42 -5.57 6.38
CA TYR A 80 3.14 -6.66 5.44
C TYR A 80 3.81 -6.48 4.07
N ALA A 81 4.02 -5.24 3.64
CA ALA A 81 4.61 -4.90 2.36
C ALA A 81 6.14 -4.79 2.45
N ASP A 82 6.84 -5.16 1.36
CA ASP A 82 8.29 -4.95 1.24
C ASP A 82 8.63 -3.50 0.87
N ARG A 83 7.67 -2.80 0.24
CA ARG A 83 7.82 -1.41 -0.17
C ARG A 83 6.51 -0.67 -0.12
N LEU A 84 6.56 0.55 0.41
CA LEU A 84 5.48 1.52 0.32
C LEU A 84 5.83 2.65 -0.66
N SER A 85 4.83 3.20 -1.34
CA SER A 85 4.95 4.43 -2.12
C SER A 85 3.71 5.30 -2.05
N VAL A 86 3.89 6.60 -2.30
CA VAL A 86 2.82 7.58 -2.50
C VAL A 86 2.96 8.18 -3.91
N ASN A 87 1.85 8.51 -4.55
CA ASN A 87 1.87 9.34 -5.76
C ASN A 87 1.71 10.82 -5.39
N ILE A 88 2.69 11.63 -5.77
CA ILE A 88 2.63 13.10 -5.70
C ILE A 88 1.86 13.69 -6.90
N GLU A 89 1.86 12.97 -8.03
CA GLU A 89 1.30 13.34 -9.35
C GLU A 89 1.97 14.54 -10.03
N LEU A 90 2.03 15.71 -9.38
CA LEU A 90 2.48 16.96 -10.00
C LEU A 90 3.46 17.73 -9.11
N PRO A 91 4.47 18.42 -9.69
CA PRO A 91 5.56 19.01 -8.93
C PRO A 91 5.25 20.37 -8.31
N THR A 92 4.12 21.01 -8.67
CA THR A 92 3.74 22.33 -8.13
C THR A 92 2.30 22.34 -7.65
N ASP A 93 2.05 23.05 -6.54
CA ASP A 93 0.71 23.18 -5.95
C ASP A 93 -0.32 23.71 -6.96
N LEU A 94 0.07 24.69 -7.79
CA LEU A 94 -0.80 25.27 -8.82
C LEU A 94 -1.23 24.23 -9.85
N SER A 95 -0.30 23.40 -10.33
CA SER A 95 -0.63 22.36 -11.31
C SER A 95 -1.47 21.26 -10.69
N LEU A 96 -1.21 20.88 -9.43
CA LEU A 96 -2.02 19.91 -8.72
C LEU A 96 -3.45 20.39 -8.53
N GLN A 97 -3.66 21.63 -8.07
CA GLN A 97 -5.00 22.22 -7.95
C GLN A 97 -5.73 22.32 -9.29
N THR A 98 -4.99 22.55 -10.38
CA THR A 98 -5.59 22.70 -11.72
C THR A 98 -6.00 21.36 -12.33
N LEU A 99 -5.18 20.32 -12.16
CA LEU A 99 -5.31 19.05 -12.89
C LEU A 99 -5.81 17.88 -12.02
N ALA A 100 -5.68 17.98 -10.70
CA ALA A 100 -6.13 17.01 -9.72
C ALA A 100 -6.68 17.72 -8.46
N PRO A 101 -7.73 18.54 -8.59
CA PRO A 101 -8.29 19.35 -7.50
C PRO A 101 -8.80 18.52 -6.31
N GLU A 102 -9.07 17.23 -6.53
CA GLU A 102 -9.44 16.27 -5.49
C GLU A 102 -8.29 15.86 -4.57
N LYS A 103 -7.04 16.24 -4.89
CA LYS A 103 -5.87 15.91 -4.10
C LYS A 103 -5.39 17.07 -3.25
N ASP A 104 -5.08 16.76 -2.00
CA ASP A 104 -4.46 17.69 -1.07
C ASP A 104 -2.94 17.43 -0.93
N VAL A 105 -2.15 18.48 -1.17
CA VAL A 105 -0.70 18.46 -1.03
C VAL A 105 -0.29 18.15 0.41
N ALA A 106 -1.01 18.69 1.40
CA ALA A 106 -0.65 18.51 2.80
C ALA A 106 -0.79 17.04 3.20
N SER A 107 -1.88 16.40 2.78
CA SER A 107 -2.13 14.99 3.06
C SER A 107 -1.19 14.03 2.32
N ILE A 108 -0.78 14.36 1.09
CA ILE A 108 0.30 13.64 0.39
C ILE A 108 1.61 13.71 1.20
N LYS A 109 2.00 14.91 1.64
CA LYS A 109 3.22 15.11 2.45
C LYS A 109 3.14 14.39 3.78
N GLN A 110 1.97 14.38 4.43
CA GLN A 110 1.75 13.66 5.67
C GLN A 110 1.93 12.15 5.49
N ALA A 111 1.34 11.56 4.45
CA ALA A 111 1.52 10.13 4.15
C ALA A 111 3.00 9.78 3.91
N MET A 112 3.74 10.62 3.18
CA MET A 112 5.19 10.44 3.01
C MET A 112 5.95 10.54 4.34
N GLN A 113 5.57 11.48 5.21
CA GLN A 113 6.17 11.64 6.53
C GLN A 113 5.92 10.42 7.43
N THR A 114 4.71 9.84 7.40
CA THR A 114 4.39 8.61 8.13
C THR A 114 5.28 7.45 7.67
N ILE A 115 5.40 7.24 6.36
CA ILE A 115 6.27 6.20 5.78
C ILE A 115 7.72 6.41 6.21
N TYR A 116 8.23 7.65 6.08
CA TYR A 116 9.59 7.99 6.47
C TYR A 116 9.85 7.72 7.95
N THR A 117 8.93 8.13 8.83
CA THR A 117 9.05 7.96 10.28
C THR A 117 9.04 6.49 10.67
N GLY A 118 8.18 5.67 10.05
CA GLY A 118 8.15 4.22 10.23
C GLY A 118 9.48 3.57 9.84
N GLU A 119 10.04 3.94 8.68
CA GLU A 119 11.36 3.46 8.24
C GLU A 119 12.48 3.82 9.23
N GLN A 120 12.48 5.06 9.74
CA GLN A 120 13.46 5.49 10.74
C GLN A 120 13.33 4.68 12.04
N THR A 121 12.11 4.36 12.45
CA THR A 121 11.85 3.59 13.67
C THR A 121 12.47 2.20 13.56
N VAL A 122 12.17 1.46 12.48
CA VAL A 122 12.74 0.12 12.21
C VAL A 122 14.26 0.17 12.10
N ARG A 123 14.83 1.22 11.49
CA ARG A 123 16.28 1.35 11.35
C ARG A 123 16.99 1.62 12.67
N ASN A 124 16.33 2.33 13.58
CA ASN A 124 16.88 2.71 14.88
C ASN A 124 16.60 1.68 15.97
N GLU A 125 15.75 0.68 15.70
CA GLU A 125 15.59 -0.46 16.61
C GLU A 125 16.92 -1.24 16.70
N PRO A 126 17.41 -1.51 17.92
CA PRO A 126 18.59 -2.34 18.08
C PRO A 126 18.28 -3.71 17.48
N ARG A 127 19.04 -4.12 16.46
CA ARG A 127 18.98 -5.49 15.95
C ARG A 127 19.25 -6.42 17.12
N PHE A 128 18.21 -7.09 17.60
CA PHE A 128 18.38 -8.20 18.52
C PHE A 128 19.21 -9.25 17.79
N ALA A 129 20.48 -9.38 18.18
CA ALA A 129 21.30 -10.51 17.78
C ALA A 129 20.87 -11.69 18.67
N PRO A 130 20.30 -12.77 18.12
CA PRO A 130 20.17 -13.99 18.90
C PRO A 130 21.57 -14.50 19.27
N ALA A 131 21.70 -14.96 20.52
CA ALA A 131 22.91 -15.59 21.06
C ALA A 131 23.16 -16.97 20.44
#